data_AF-A0A1A8L4E9-F1
#
_entry.id   AF-A0A1A8L4E9-F1
#
_cell.length_a   1.000
_cell.length_b   1.000
_cell.length_c   1.000
_cell.angle_alpha   90.00
_cell.angle_beta   90.00
_cell.angle_gamma   90.00
#
_symmetry.space_group_name_H-M   'P 1'
#
loop_
_entity.id
_entity.type
_entity.pdbx_description
1 polymer ?
#
loop_
_entity_poly.entity_id
_entity_poly.type
_entity_poly.pdbx_seq_one_letter_code
_entity_poly.pdbx_strand_id
1 'polypeptide(L)'
;MESDIQRLESLILEEKDNIHQRDSTIRELLIYLQKEDIAETRTKETNVSTKITILDPETGKDMSPYDAYIGGLIDRQQYIHLEELECDWEEVTSLGPDGETSVLQDCKSGKQYSIKDAVKEGRLTEYDMKQYKEGKMPISEFALLVAGDEKKQPKFNSITSKSSPSVNSAFDISSATETYPIAGIMDTNTNSCFTIRSATLRKLIDPITAQRLLEAQAATGGVIDISNKRKHKVNKATLIGLVDESQVQRLLNAEKAFTGVEDPVNKDNLSVGEAVQKGWMPKDTAIRFMEAQHLTGGLVDPNSGRRVSILDAIGSKMIDNTILRELQNESLYVKDITDPITKEKINYKQAQERCKNDPVSGLPMLPASSSSNSFARF
;
A
#
# COMPACT_ATOMS: atom_id res chain seq x y z
N MET A 1 10.56 -88.42 31.80
CA MET A 1 9.32 -88.25 31.02
C MET A 1 8.26 -87.52 31.84
N GLU A 2 7.72 -88.09 32.93
CA GLU A 2 6.68 -87.43 33.73
C GLU A 2 7.18 -86.14 34.44
N SER A 3 8.42 -86.16 34.97
CA SER A 3 9.06 -84.96 35.55
C SER A 3 9.36 -83.86 34.54
N ASP A 4 9.64 -84.21 33.28
CA ASP A 4 9.95 -83.24 32.23
C ASP A 4 8.66 -82.57 31.74
N ILE A 5 7.56 -83.34 31.70
CA ILE A 5 6.21 -82.85 31.40
C ILE A 5 5.76 -81.87 32.49
N GLN A 6 5.88 -82.21 33.77
CA GLN A 6 5.52 -81.31 34.88
C GLN A 6 6.34 -80.01 34.89
N ARG A 7 7.62 -80.09 34.50
CA ARG A 7 8.49 -78.91 34.35
C ARG A 7 8.02 -78.02 33.19
N LEU A 8 7.68 -78.61 32.04
CA LEU A 8 7.15 -77.87 30.89
C LEU A 8 5.79 -77.25 31.19
N GLU A 9 4.90 -77.97 31.88
CA GLU A 9 3.60 -77.44 32.31
C GLU A 9 3.75 -76.23 33.24
N SER A 10 4.72 -76.28 34.15
CA SER A 10 5.02 -75.15 35.05
C SER A 10 5.56 -73.94 34.29
N LEU A 11 6.45 -74.15 33.31
CA LEU A 11 6.98 -73.07 32.45
C LEU A 11 5.90 -72.47 31.53
N ILE A 12 5.00 -73.30 31.00
CA ILE A 12 3.87 -72.83 30.20
C ILE A 12 2.92 -71.98 31.05
N LEU A 13 2.67 -72.40 32.30
CA LEU A 13 1.84 -71.63 33.22
C LEU A 13 2.48 -70.28 33.58
N GLU A 14 3.78 -70.28 33.85
CA GLU A 14 4.54 -69.06 34.14
C GLU A 14 4.57 -68.09 32.93
N GLU A 15 4.78 -68.59 31.71
CA GLU A 15 4.74 -67.76 30.51
C GLU A 15 3.32 -67.23 30.25
N LYS A 16 2.29 -68.05 30.51
CA LYS A 16 0.88 -67.62 30.40
C LYS A 16 0.55 -66.49 31.37
N ASP A 17 1.05 -66.56 32.60
CA ASP A 17 0.88 -65.48 33.58
C ASP A 17 1.61 -64.20 33.14
N ASN A 18 2.82 -64.35 32.56
CA ASN A 18 3.56 -63.24 31.97
C ASN A 18 2.79 -62.58 30.80
N ILE A 19 2.19 -63.38 29.92
CA ILE A 19 1.34 -62.89 28.82
C ILE A 19 0.13 -62.13 29.39
N HIS A 20 -0.55 -62.68 30.40
CA HIS A 20 -1.68 -62.02 31.03
C HIS A 20 -1.32 -60.67 31.67
N GLN A 21 -0.15 -60.59 32.33
CA GLN A 21 0.34 -59.32 32.87
C GLN A 21 0.61 -58.31 31.76
N ARG A 22 1.30 -58.72 30.69
CA ARG A 22 1.57 -57.86 29.52
C ARG A 22 0.27 -57.39 28.87
N ASP A 23 -0.73 -58.25 28.69
CA ASP A 23 -2.04 -57.89 28.16
C ASP A 23 -2.79 -56.91 29.08
N SER A 24 -2.62 -57.03 30.40
CA SER A 24 -3.17 -56.06 31.35
C SER A 24 -2.50 -54.70 31.20
N THR A 25 -1.16 -54.66 31.14
CA THR A 25 -0.41 -53.42 30.93
C THR A 25 -0.73 -52.79 29.58
N ILE A 26 -0.85 -53.58 28.51
CA ILE A 26 -1.26 -53.09 27.19
C ILE A 26 -2.66 -52.47 27.27
N ARG A 27 -3.61 -53.10 27.96
CA ARG A 27 -4.95 -52.51 28.14
C ARG A 27 -4.92 -51.20 28.94
N GLU A 28 -4.15 -51.14 30.02
CA GLU A 28 -3.99 -49.89 30.77
C GLU A 28 -3.34 -48.79 29.94
N LEU A 29 -2.28 -49.11 29.18
CA LEU A 29 -1.63 -48.18 28.26
C LEU A 29 -2.56 -47.76 27.14
N LEU A 30 -3.40 -48.65 26.61
CA LEU A 30 -4.42 -48.29 25.62
C LEU A 30 -5.50 -47.39 26.21
N ILE A 31 -5.90 -47.58 27.46
CA ILE A 31 -6.81 -46.66 28.17
C ILE A 31 -6.12 -45.32 28.42
N TYR A 32 -4.83 -45.33 28.73
CA TYR A 32 -4.04 -44.11 28.91
C TYR A 32 -3.89 -43.35 27.59
N LEU A 33 -3.52 -44.03 26.51
CA LEU A 33 -3.48 -43.51 25.15
C LEU A 33 -4.87 -43.04 24.70
N GLN A 34 -5.94 -43.73 25.06
CA GLN A 34 -7.30 -43.29 24.73
C GLN A 34 -7.70 -42.05 25.56
N LYS A 35 -7.26 -41.93 26.81
CA LYS A 35 -7.46 -40.73 27.64
C LYS A 35 -6.59 -39.57 27.18
N GLU A 36 -5.37 -39.85 26.73
CA GLU A 36 -4.43 -38.91 26.13
C GLU A 36 -4.97 -38.46 24.77
N ASP A 37 -5.46 -39.36 23.91
CA ASP A 37 -6.23 -39.04 22.69
C ASP A 37 -7.47 -38.20 23.01
N ILE A 38 -8.22 -38.49 24.08
CA ILE A 38 -9.39 -37.68 24.49
C ILE A 38 -8.97 -36.31 25.08
N ALA A 39 -7.77 -36.20 25.65
CA ALA A 39 -7.21 -34.94 26.14
C ALA A 39 -6.54 -34.13 25.02
N GLU A 40 -5.97 -34.79 24.01
CA GLU A 40 -5.29 -34.26 22.84
C GLU A 40 -6.24 -34.03 21.65
N THR A 41 -7.48 -34.53 21.70
CA THR A 41 -8.52 -34.25 20.68
C THR A 41 -9.70 -33.54 21.34
N ARG A 42 -10.05 -32.30 21.01
CA ARG A 42 -10.14 -31.69 19.67
C ARG A 42 -9.73 -30.23 19.76
N THR A 43 -8.46 -29.90 19.55
CA THR A 43 -8.13 -28.66 18.84
C THR A 43 -8.07 -29.02 17.36
N LYS A 44 -9.02 -28.52 16.55
CA LYS A 44 -8.77 -28.44 15.11
C LYS A 44 -8.05 -27.12 14.91
N GLU A 45 -6.74 -27.21 14.72
CA GLU A 45 -5.87 -26.11 14.36
C GLU A 45 -5.77 -26.09 12.84
N THR A 46 -6.45 -25.13 12.21
CA THR A 46 -6.24 -24.86 10.79
C THR A 46 -5.25 -23.72 10.67
N ASN A 47 -3.98 -24.07 10.47
CA ASN A 47 -2.93 -23.12 10.17
C ASN A 47 -3.11 -22.62 8.72
N VAL A 48 -3.54 -21.37 8.57
CA VAL A 48 -3.52 -20.68 7.28
C VAL A 48 -2.58 -19.47 7.40
N SER A 49 -1.29 -19.78 7.39
CA SER A 49 -0.21 -18.79 7.33
C SER A 49 -0.19 -18.13 5.95
N THR A 50 -0.19 -16.81 5.89
CA THR A 50 0.10 -16.11 4.63
C THR A 50 1.62 -16.03 4.48
N LYS A 51 2.24 -17.09 3.95
CA LYS A 51 3.69 -17.11 3.71
C LYS A 51 4.02 -16.37 2.42
N ILE A 52 4.88 -15.38 2.51
CA ILE A 52 5.31 -14.59 1.36
C ILE A 52 6.57 -15.24 0.79
N THR A 53 6.56 -15.55 -0.50
CA THR A 53 7.74 -16.01 -1.23
C THR A 53 8.15 -14.97 -2.26
N ILE A 54 9.44 -14.88 -2.53
CA ILE A 54 10.02 -13.99 -3.52
C ILE A 54 10.64 -14.85 -4.61
N LEU A 55 10.29 -14.57 -5.86
CA LEU A 55 10.83 -15.29 -6.99
C LEU A 55 12.18 -14.68 -7.36
N ASP A 56 13.22 -15.49 -7.27
CA ASP A 56 14.57 -15.12 -7.69
C ASP A 56 14.58 -14.88 -9.20
N PRO A 57 14.90 -13.66 -9.67
CA PRO A 57 14.88 -13.33 -11.09
C PRO A 57 15.96 -14.05 -11.91
N GLU A 58 17.04 -14.55 -11.31
CA GLU A 58 18.11 -15.24 -12.03
C GLU A 58 17.86 -16.75 -12.12
N THR A 59 17.37 -17.36 -11.04
CA THR A 59 17.14 -18.82 -11.00
C THR A 59 15.69 -19.22 -11.27
N GLY A 60 14.75 -18.28 -11.20
CA GLY A 60 13.31 -18.51 -11.33
C GLY A 60 12.70 -19.33 -10.19
N LYS A 61 13.45 -19.52 -9.09
CA LYS A 61 13.02 -20.31 -7.93
C LYS A 61 12.48 -19.41 -6.83
N ASP A 62 11.51 -19.93 -6.10
CA ASP A 62 11.00 -19.27 -4.92
C ASP A 62 12.03 -19.31 -3.78
N MET A 63 12.20 -18.18 -3.09
CA MET A 63 13.04 -18.04 -1.91
C MET A 63 12.35 -17.20 -0.84
N SER A 64 12.84 -17.30 0.40
CA SER A 64 12.24 -16.54 1.51
C SER A 64 12.56 -15.04 1.42
N PRO A 65 11.75 -14.15 2.02
CA PRO A 65 12.09 -12.74 2.13
C PRO A 65 13.45 -12.51 2.80
N TYR A 66 13.84 -13.37 3.74
CA TYR A 66 15.17 -13.32 4.39
C TYR A 66 16.30 -13.65 3.41
N ASP A 67 16.16 -14.72 2.63
CA ASP A 67 17.16 -15.11 1.63
C ASP A 67 17.28 -14.04 0.53
N ALA A 68 16.16 -13.46 0.13
CA ALA A 68 16.12 -12.35 -0.82
C ALA A 68 16.77 -11.07 -0.25
N TYR A 69 16.66 -10.83 1.07
CA TYR A 69 17.33 -9.72 1.73
C TYR A 69 18.85 -9.92 1.79
N ILE A 70 19.30 -11.12 2.17
CA ILE A 70 20.73 -11.48 2.18
C ILE A 70 21.30 -11.49 0.75
N GLY A 71 20.51 -11.91 -0.24
CA GLY A 71 20.84 -11.86 -1.66
C GLY A 71 20.77 -10.46 -2.28
N GLY A 72 20.34 -9.44 -1.53
CA GLY A 72 20.23 -8.05 -2.01
C GLY A 72 19.10 -7.81 -3.02
N LEU A 73 18.18 -8.75 -3.19
CA LEU A 73 17.00 -8.65 -4.05
C LEU A 73 15.92 -7.74 -3.46
N ILE A 74 15.87 -7.64 -2.13
CA ILE A 74 15.02 -6.70 -1.41
C ILE A 74 15.84 -5.92 -0.37
N ASP A 75 15.46 -4.67 -0.13
CA ASP A 75 16.10 -3.84 0.90
C ASP A 75 15.56 -4.16 2.31
N ARG A 76 16.26 -3.68 3.35
CA ARG A 76 15.89 -3.94 4.76
C ARG A 76 14.47 -3.48 5.10
N GLN A 77 13.99 -2.40 4.47
CA GLN A 77 12.65 -1.87 4.73
C GLN A 77 11.57 -2.72 4.06
N GLN A 78 11.86 -3.24 2.87
CA GLN A 78 11.04 -4.21 2.17
C GLN A 78 11.01 -5.55 2.91
N TYR A 79 12.14 -6.03 3.43
CA TYR A 79 12.19 -7.22 4.29
C TYR A 79 11.26 -7.07 5.50
N ILE A 80 11.41 -5.98 6.27
CA ILE A 80 10.56 -5.70 7.43
C ILE A 80 9.08 -5.59 7.04
N HIS A 81 8.77 -4.96 5.91
CA HIS A 81 7.39 -4.83 5.46
C HIS A 81 6.78 -6.17 5.01
N LEU A 82 7.55 -7.03 4.34
CA LEU A 82 7.07 -8.37 3.98
C LEU A 82 6.91 -9.22 5.24
N GLU A 83 7.81 -9.12 6.20
CA GLU A 83 7.70 -9.75 7.52
C GLU A 83 6.47 -9.23 8.31
N GLU A 84 6.08 -7.97 8.15
CA GLU A 84 4.83 -7.41 8.71
C GLU A 84 3.58 -7.96 8.03
N LEU A 85 3.63 -8.20 6.72
CA LEU A 85 2.51 -8.72 5.91
C LEU A 85 2.33 -10.23 6.03
N GLU A 86 3.37 -10.97 6.42
CA GLU A 86 3.23 -12.37 6.83
C GLU A 86 2.40 -12.42 8.10
N CYS A 87 1.15 -12.86 7.96
CA CYS A 87 0.21 -13.01 9.07
C CYS A 87 0.02 -14.49 9.37
N ASP A 88 0.34 -14.86 10.61
CA ASP A 88 0.07 -16.18 11.18
C ASP A 88 -1.10 -16.03 12.14
N TRP A 89 -2.31 -16.08 11.58
CA TRP A 89 -3.54 -16.25 12.37
C TRP A 89 -3.85 -17.73 12.43
N GLU A 90 -4.08 -18.23 13.64
CA GLU A 90 -4.44 -19.61 13.89
C GLU A 90 -5.89 -19.67 14.38
N GLU A 91 -6.75 -20.42 13.68
CA GLU A 91 -8.06 -20.76 14.22
C GLU A 91 -7.93 -22.03 15.06
N VAL A 92 -8.15 -21.87 16.36
CA VAL A 92 -8.21 -22.97 17.33
C VAL A 92 -9.67 -23.24 17.63
N THR A 93 -10.16 -24.36 17.10
CA THR A 93 -11.51 -24.83 17.44
C THR A 93 -11.42 -25.88 18.54
N SER A 94 -11.89 -25.54 19.74
CA SER A 94 -11.94 -26.40 20.91
C SER A 94 -13.35 -26.92 21.16
N LEU A 95 -13.48 -28.16 21.66
CA LEU A 95 -14.77 -28.72 22.05
C LEU A 95 -14.95 -28.61 23.57
N GLY A 96 -15.76 -27.65 24.02
CA GLY A 96 -16.09 -27.48 25.43
C GLY A 96 -17.38 -28.19 25.84
N PRO A 97 -17.69 -28.24 27.15
CA PRO A 97 -18.98 -28.76 27.66
C PRO A 97 -20.21 -28.03 27.09
N ASP A 98 -20.02 -26.79 26.60
CA ASP A 98 -21.06 -25.93 25.99
C ASP A 98 -21.06 -25.97 24.43
N GLY A 99 -20.39 -26.96 23.83
CA GLY A 99 -20.27 -27.14 22.38
C GLY A 99 -18.96 -26.61 21.79
N GLU A 100 -18.88 -26.59 20.46
CA GLU A 100 -17.69 -26.17 19.70
C GLU A 100 -17.43 -24.66 19.87
N THR A 101 -16.23 -24.29 20.33
CA THR A 101 -15.76 -22.92 20.55
C THR A 101 -14.56 -22.64 19.65
N SER A 102 -14.75 -21.78 18.66
CA SER A 102 -13.69 -21.35 17.74
C SER A 102 -13.10 -20.01 18.19
N VAL A 103 -11.78 -19.96 18.30
CA VAL A 103 -10.99 -18.80 18.73
C VAL A 103 -9.94 -18.51 17.66
N LEU A 104 -9.77 -17.24 17.29
CA LEU A 104 -8.66 -16.81 16.46
C LEU A 104 -7.51 -16.33 17.33
N GLN A 105 -6.32 -16.85 17.08
CA GLN A 105 -5.10 -16.46 17.77
C GLN A 105 -4.17 -15.73 16.80
N ASP A 106 -3.69 -14.56 17.24
CA ASP A 106 -2.57 -13.88 16.59
C ASP A 106 -1.26 -14.49 17.13
N CYS A 107 -0.55 -15.24 16.30
CA CYS A 107 0.69 -15.93 16.71
C CYS A 107 1.85 -14.99 17.05
N LYS A 108 1.82 -13.72 16.58
CA LYS A 108 2.86 -12.72 16.90
C LYS A 108 2.65 -12.09 18.26
N SER A 109 1.41 -11.77 18.62
CA SER A 109 1.09 -11.12 19.91
C SER A 109 0.62 -12.08 20.99
N GLY A 110 0.27 -13.32 20.63
CA GLY A 110 -0.35 -14.31 21.50
C GLY A 110 -1.78 -13.97 21.92
N LYS A 111 -2.39 -12.92 21.35
CA LYS A 111 -3.76 -12.51 21.67
C LYS A 111 -4.76 -13.46 21.05
N GLN A 112 -5.80 -13.79 21.82
CA GLN A 112 -6.89 -14.66 21.40
C GLN A 112 -8.20 -13.88 21.32
N TYR A 113 -8.97 -14.15 20.28
CA TYR A 113 -10.23 -13.49 20.00
C TYR A 113 -11.32 -14.53 19.77
N SER A 114 -12.34 -14.50 20.62
CA SER A 114 -13.48 -15.43 20.58
C SER A 114 -14.45 -15.04 19.47
N ILE A 115 -14.68 -15.95 18.52
CA ILE A 115 -15.64 -15.74 17.43
C ILE A 115 -17.07 -15.65 17.98
N LYS A 116 -17.39 -16.40 19.04
CA LYS A 116 -18.71 -16.36 19.69
C LYS A 116 -18.99 -14.99 20.31
N ASP A 117 -17.99 -14.38 20.94
CA ASP A 117 -18.15 -13.05 21.56
C ASP A 117 -18.32 -11.97 20.50
N ALA A 118 -17.58 -12.05 19.40
CA ALA A 118 -17.74 -11.13 18.27
C ALA A 118 -19.15 -11.19 17.64
N VAL A 119 -19.77 -12.37 17.56
CA VAL A 119 -21.18 -12.50 17.10
C VAL A 119 -22.15 -11.90 18.14
N LYS A 120 -21.94 -12.19 19.43
CA LYS A 120 -22.79 -11.67 20.52
C LYS A 120 -22.76 -10.15 20.62
N GLU A 121 -21.59 -9.55 20.37
CA GLU A 121 -21.37 -8.10 20.39
C GLU A 121 -21.78 -7.42 19.08
N GLY A 122 -22.23 -8.17 18.08
CA GLY A 122 -22.66 -7.63 16.78
C GLY A 122 -21.52 -7.19 15.85
N ARG A 123 -20.27 -7.59 16.15
CA ARG A 123 -19.08 -7.33 15.32
C ARG A 123 -18.99 -8.25 14.10
N LEU A 124 -19.64 -9.41 14.18
CA LEU A 124 -19.76 -10.38 13.08
C LEU A 124 -21.23 -10.62 12.73
N THR A 125 -21.55 -10.58 11.45
CA THR A 125 -22.88 -10.97 10.95
C THR A 125 -22.92 -12.44 10.53
N GLU A 126 -24.13 -13.01 10.42
CA GLU A 126 -24.32 -14.36 9.86
C GLU A 126 -23.79 -14.47 8.41
N TYR A 127 -23.80 -13.37 7.67
CA TYR A 127 -23.27 -13.30 6.30
C TYR A 127 -21.74 -13.45 6.28
N ASP A 128 -21.04 -12.75 7.17
CA ASP A 128 -19.56 -12.80 7.26
C ASP A 128 -19.10 -14.22 7.62
N MET A 129 -19.80 -14.86 8.56
CA MET A 129 -19.56 -16.25 8.94
C MET A 129 -19.73 -17.21 7.76
N LYS A 130 -20.75 -16.99 6.92
CA LYS A 130 -20.99 -17.80 5.73
C LYS A 130 -19.90 -17.61 4.68
N GLN A 131 -19.46 -16.38 4.44
CA GLN A 131 -18.39 -16.08 3.48
C GLN A 131 -17.06 -16.70 3.90
N TYR A 132 -16.74 -16.64 5.21
CA TYR A 132 -15.54 -17.29 5.75
C TYR A 132 -15.59 -18.80 5.57
N LYS A 133 -16.69 -19.46 5.96
CA LYS A 133 -16.86 -20.92 5.82
C LYS A 133 -16.86 -21.40 4.37
N GLU A 134 -17.32 -20.57 3.43
CA GLU A 134 -17.26 -20.83 1.98
C GLU A 134 -15.88 -20.55 1.37
N GLY A 135 -14.89 -20.09 2.17
CA GLY A 135 -13.54 -19.76 1.72
C GLY A 135 -13.45 -18.48 0.87
N LYS A 136 -14.50 -17.66 0.87
CA LYS A 136 -14.59 -16.42 0.08
C LYS A 136 -14.04 -15.20 0.81
N MET A 137 -13.77 -15.32 2.11
CA MET A 137 -13.15 -14.28 2.93
C MET A 137 -11.86 -14.83 3.56
N PRO A 138 -10.70 -14.19 3.34
CA PRO A 138 -9.44 -14.58 3.96
C PRO A 138 -9.49 -14.49 5.49
N ILE A 139 -8.74 -15.34 6.19
CA ILE A 139 -8.66 -15.34 7.66
C ILE A 139 -8.15 -14.00 8.22
N SER A 140 -7.29 -13.29 7.50
CA SER A 140 -6.80 -11.96 7.90
C SER A 140 -7.93 -10.91 7.90
N GLU A 141 -8.81 -10.95 6.89
CA GLU A 141 -9.99 -10.08 6.82
C GLU A 141 -11.01 -10.47 7.90
N PHE A 142 -11.23 -11.76 8.10
CA PHE A 142 -12.11 -12.27 9.15
C PHE A 142 -11.60 -11.94 10.56
N ALA A 143 -10.29 -12.05 10.81
CA ALA A 143 -9.66 -11.74 12.08
C ALA A 143 -9.81 -10.26 12.46
N LEU A 144 -9.78 -9.33 11.49
CA LEU A 144 -10.02 -7.91 11.74
C LEU A 144 -11.45 -7.66 12.24
N LEU A 145 -12.44 -8.33 11.64
CA LEU A 145 -13.84 -8.27 12.09
C LEU A 145 -13.99 -8.84 13.52
N VAL A 146 -13.32 -9.97 13.78
CA VAL A 146 -13.34 -10.66 15.09
C VAL A 146 -12.58 -9.86 16.16
N ALA A 147 -11.54 -9.10 15.80
CA ALA A 147 -10.75 -8.26 16.70
C ALA A 147 -11.40 -6.91 17.02
N GLY A 148 -12.34 -6.44 16.18
CA GLY A 148 -13.11 -5.20 16.41
C GLY A 148 -12.40 -3.91 15.99
N ASP A 149 -11.40 -3.99 15.11
CA ASP A 149 -10.73 -2.81 14.56
C ASP A 149 -11.54 -2.24 13.37
N GLU A 150 -12.47 -1.30 13.64
CA GLU A 150 -13.15 -0.53 12.58
C GLU A 150 -12.23 0.56 11.96
N LYS A 151 -11.12 0.16 11.35
CA LYS A 151 -10.31 1.09 10.54
C LYS A 151 -10.06 0.55 9.13
N LYS A 152 -11.03 0.91 8.29
CA LYS A 152 -10.97 1.06 6.81
C LYS A 152 -10.84 -0.24 6.02
N GLN A 153 -11.92 -0.57 5.32
CA GLN A 153 -11.88 -1.45 4.16
C GLN A 153 -10.77 -1.05 3.17
N PRO A 154 -9.98 -2.00 2.66
CA PRO A 154 -9.28 -1.83 1.40
C PRO A 154 -10.33 -1.85 0.28
N LYS A 155 -10.58 -0.70 -0.36
CA LYS A 155 -11.46 -0.63 -1.54
C LYS A 155 -10.81 -1.38 -2.70
N PHE A 156 -11.16 -2.66 -2.86
CA PHE A 156 -11.02 -3.37 -4.12
C PHE A 156 -12.10 -2.85 -5.08
N ASN A 157 -11.70 -2.12 -6.13
CA ASN A 157 -12.61 -1.75 -7.20
C ASN A 157 -12.86 -2.96 -8.11
N SER A 158 -13.99 -3.64 -7.92
CA SER A 158 -14.56 -4.53 -8.92
C SER A 158 -15.24 -3.73 -10.03
N ILE A 159 -14.76 -3.94 -11.26
CA ILE A 159 -15.30 -3.41 -12.50
C ILE A 159 -16.70 -4.00 -12.74
N THR A 160 -17.74 -3.16 -12.78
CA THR A 160 -18.95 -3.45 -13.57
C THR A 160 -19.41 -2.20 -14.29
N SER A 161 -19.29 -2.25 -15.60
CA SER A 161 -19.83 -1.34 -16.60
C SER A 161 -21.35 -1.16 -16.50
N LYS A 162 -21.83 0.09 -16.64
CA LYS A 162 -23.07 0.42 -17.35
C LYS A 162 -23.07 1.88 -17.83
N SER A 163 -23.23 2.02 -19.15
CA SER A 163 -23.68 3.16 -19.97
C SER A 163 -24.98 3.82 -19.43
N SER A 164 -25.38 5.07 -19.69
CA SER A 164 -24.89 6.24 -20.47
C SER A 164 -25.80 7.46 -20.07
N PRO A 165 -25.89 8.58 -20.82
CA PRO A 165 -25.44 9.92 -20.43
C PRO A 165 -26.56 10.90 -20.02
N SER A 166 -26.22 11.98 -19.31
CA SER A 166 -26.80 13.32 -19.53
C SER A 166 -26.10 14.40 -18.71
N VAL A 167 -25.98 15.54 -19.37
CA VAL A 167 -25.37 16.79 -18.95
C VAL A 167 -26.19 17.41 -17.82
N ASN A 168 -25.54 17.95 -16.78
CA ASN A 168 -25.75 19.32 -16.29
C ASN A 168 -24.87 19.65 -15.09
N SER A 169 -24.28 20.83 -15.18
CA SER A 169 -23.50 21.55 -14.19
C SER A 169 -24.16 21.61 -12.81
N ALA A 170 -23.49 21.08 -11.80
CA ALA A 170 -23.54 21.54 -10.41
C ALA A 170 -22.31 21.02 -9.67
N PHE A 171 -21.76 21.88 -8.81
CA PHE A 171 -20.63 21.66 -7.91
C PHE A 171 -20.61 20.25 -7.31
N ASP A 172 -19.56 19.48 -7.63
CA ASP A 172 -19.34 18.16 -7.05
C ASP A 172 -18.43 18.28 -5.82
N ILE A 173 -19.07 18.45 -4.66
CA ILE A 173 -18.47 18.23 -3.35
C ILE A 173 -18.56 16.72 -3.11
N SER A 174 -17.54 15.99 -3.52
CA SER A 174 -17.37 14.57 -3.21
C SER A 174 -15.89 14.27 -2.98
N SER A 175 -15.60 13.39 -2.02
CA SER A 175 -14.26 13.10 -1.48
C SER A 175 -13.16 13.20 -2.54
N ALA A 176 -12.16 14.05 -2.30
CA ALA A 176 -11.01 14.21 -3.17
C ALA A 176 -10.48 12.86 -3.66
N THR A 177 -10.83 12.50 -4.90
CA THR A 177 -10.26 11.35 -5.58
C THR A 177 -8.85 11.76 -5.96
N GLU A 178 -7.86 11.19 -5.28
CA GLU A 178 -6.46 11.50 -5.57
C GLU A 178 -6.16 11.12 -7.03
N THR A 179 -5.77 12.12 -7.81
CA THR A 179 -5.32 11.94 -9.19
C THR A 179 -3.81 12.09 -9.26
N TYR A 180 -3.19 11.42 -10.21
CA TYR A 180 -1.75 11.57 -10.42
C TYR A 180 -1.45 12.96 -10.99
N PRO A 181 -0.37 13.63 -10.53
CA PRO A 181 0.17 14.79 -11.24
C PRO A 181 0.69 14.33 -12.61
N ILE A 182 0.99 15.29 -13.50
CA ILE A 182 1.63 15.03 -14.79
C ILE A 182 2.88 14.16 -14.57
N ALA A 183 2.84 12.91 -15.03
CA ALA A 183 3.82 11.88 -14.72
C ALA A 183 5.05 11.94 -15.63
N GLY A 184 4.87 12.38 -16.87
CA GLY A 184 5.91 12.37 -17.88
C GLY A 184 5.45 13.00 -19.19
N ILE A 185 6.20 12.71 -20.25
CA ILE A 185 5.99 13.26 -21.59
C ILE A 185 5.69 12.13 -22.56
N MET A 186 4.67 12.32 -23.39
CA MET A 186 4.34 11.40 -24.48
C MET A 186 4.75 12.01 -25.81
N ASP A 187 5.63 11.36 -26.55
CA ASP A 187 5.92 11.74 -27.92
C ASP A 187 4.75 11.35 -28.82
N THR A 188 4.05 12.34 -29.38
CA THR A 188 2.87 12.11 -30.21
C THR A 188 3.19 11.47 -31.56
N ASN A 189 4.45 11.50 -32.00
CA ASN A 189 4.85 10.88 -33.26
C ASN A 189 5.01 9.37 -33.12
N THR A 190 5.53 8.91 -31.98
CA THR A 190 5.86 7.50 -31.72
C THR A 190 4.92 6.84 -30.71
N ASN A 191 4.04 7.61 -30.05
CA ASN A 191 3.27 7.22 -28.87
C ASN A 191 4.11 6.64 -27.73
N SER A 192 5.41 6.97 -27.69
CA SER A 192 6.32 6.54 -26.62
C SER A 192 6.25 7.48 -25.43
N CYS A 193 6.19 6.92 -24.23
CA CYS A 193 6.17 7.68 -22.98
C CYS A 193 7.55 7.72 -22.35
N PHE A 194 7.94 8.89 -21.84
CA PHE A 194 9.25 9.13 -21.24
C PHE A 194 9.10 9.83 -19.89
N THR A 195 10.01 9.51 -18.97
CA THR A 195 10.18 10.28 -17.72
C THR A 195 10.56 11.72 -18.05
N ILE A 196 10.28 12.67 -17.16
CA ILE A 196 10.56 14.09 -17.40
C ILE A 196 12.04 14.31 -17.74
N ARG A 197 12.96 13.69 -16.99
CA ARG A 197 14.41 13.72 -17.29
C ARG A 197 14.73 13.12 -18.65
N SER A 198 14.21 11.94 -18.96
CA SER A 198 14.41 11.27 -20.27
C SER A 198 13.91 12.11 -21.45
N ALA A 199 12.79 12.79 -21.28
CA ALA A 199 12.23 13.70 -22.29
C ALA A 199 13.07 14.97 -22.45
N THR A 200 13.61 15.51 -21.36
CA THR A 200 14.53 16.65 -21.35
C THR A 200 15.81 16.31 -22.13
N LEU A 201 16.42 15.16 -21.87
CA LEU A 201 17.62 14.69 -22.60
C LEU A 201 17.37 14.52 -24.11
N ARG A 202 16.15 14.13 -24.48
CA ARG A 202 15.69 14.01 -25.88
C ARG A 202 15.23 15.33 -26.49
N LYS A 203 15.31 16.44 -25.75
CA LYS A 203 14.87 17.78 -26.16
C LYS A 203 13.39 17.86 -26.58
N LEU A 204 12.55 16.98 -26.03
CA LEU A 204 11.09 17.02 -26.24
C LEU A 204 10.44 18.19 -25.48
N ILE A 205 11.04 18.56 -24.34
CA ILE A 205 10.63 19.68 -23.50
C ILE A 205 11.86 20.53 -23.13
N ASP A 206 11.62 21.80 -22.82
CA ASP A 206 12.69 22.69 -22.35
C ASP A 206 13.01 22.46 -20.86
N PRO A 207 14.24 22.76 -20.39
CA PRO A 207 14.64 22.52 -19.00
C PRO A 207 13.81 23.27 -17.95
N ILE A 208 13.24 24.43 -18.28
CA ILE A 208 12.41 25.21 -17.34
C ILE A 208 11.10 24.46 -17.14
N THR A 209 10.44 24.05 -18.22
CA THR A 209 9.24 23.22 -18.16
C THR A 209 9.49 21.91 -17.40
N ALA A 210 10.61 21.23 -17.69
CA ALA A 210 11.00 20.02 -16.96
C ALA A 210 11.12 20.24 -15.45
N GLN A 211 11.76 21.33 -15.04
CA GLN A 211 11.89 21.72 -13.65
C GLN A 211 10.52 21.92 -12.99
N ARG A 212 9.59 22.62 -13.65
CA ARG A 212 8.23 22.88 -13.13
C ARG A 212 7.42 21.60 -12.93
N LEU A 213 7.49 20.69 -13.89
CA LEU A 213 6.79 19.40 -13.79
C LEU A 213 7.36 18.53 -12.65
N LEU A 214 8.69 18.49 -12.49
CA LEU A 214 9.32 17.76 -11.39
C LEU A 214 9.02 18.38 -10.01
N GLU A 215 8.99 19.71 -9.92
CA GLU A 215 8.59 20.44 -8.71
C GLU A 215 7.15 20.09 -8.31
N ALA A 216 6.22 20.02 -9.27
CA ALA A 216 4.84 19.63 -9.03
C ALA A 216 4.73 18.16 -8.55
N GLN A 217 5.52 17.24 -9.11
CA GLN A 217 5.58 15.85 -8.63
C GLN A 217 6.10 15.76 -7.19
N ALA A 218 7.22 16.43 -6.90
CA ALA A 218 7.80 16.47 -5.56
C ALA A 218 6.81 17.03 -4.53
N ALA A 219 6.10 18.12 -4.87
CA ALA A 219 5.11 18.74 -4.00
C ALA A 219 3.85 17.89 -3.77
N THR A 220 3.61 16.85 -4.57
CA THR A 220 2.42 15.99 -4.52
C THR A 220 2.73 14.53 -4.15
N GLY A 221 3.89 14.29 -3.55
CA GLY A 221 4.25 12.99 -2.96
C GLY A 221 5.54 12.36 -3.45
N GLY A 222 6.21 12.97 -4.42
CA GLY A 222 7.51 12.50 -4.91
C GLY A 222 7.56 12.34 -6.42
N VAL A 223 8.78 12.10 -6.93
CA VAL A 223 9.06 11.95 -8.36
C VAL A 223 8.53 10.62 -8.87
N ILE A 224 7.78 10.64 -9.97
CA ILE A 224 7.10 9.45 -10.49
C ILE A 224 8.06 8.62 -11.35
N ASP A 225 8.13 7.33 -11.05
CA ASP A 225 8.67 6.32 -11.94
C ASP A 225 7.52 5.71 -12.76
N ILE A 226 7.55 5.93 -14.07
CA ILE A 226 6.51 5.48 -15.00
C ILE A 226 6.50 3.96 -15.12
N SER A 227 7.64 3.28 -14.91
CA SER A 227 7.77 1.84 -15.11
C SER A 227 6.99 1.02 -14.08
N ASN A 228 6.95 1.49 -12.83
CA ASN A 228 6.31 0.81 -11.70
C ASN A 228 5.18 1.65 -11.06
N LYS A 229 4.91 2.85 -11.59
CA LYS A 229 3.86 3.79 -11.15
C LYS A 229 4.04 4.30 -9.71
N ARG A 230 5.21 4.13 -9.12
CA ARG A 230 5.51 4.56 -7.75
C ARG A 230 6.07 5.98 -7.75
N LYS A 231 5.78 6.69 -6.66
CA LYS A 231 6.43 7.97 -6.34
C LYS A 231 7.64 7.68 -5.46
N HIS A 232 8.78 8.29 -5.77
CA HIS A 232 10.00 8.18 -5.01
C HIS A 232 10.37 9.52 -4.39
N LYS A 233 10.88 9.48 -3.15
CA LYS A 233 11.52 10.65 -2.54
C LYS A 233 12.63 11.18 -3.45
N VAL A 234 12.87 12.49 -3.43
CA VAL A 234 13.82 13.15 -4.34
C VAL A 234 15.20 12.46 -4.28
N ASN A 235 15.72 12.18 -3.08
CA ASN A 235 17.01 11.50 -2.92
C ASN A 235 17.04 10.11 -3.59
N LYS A 236 15.98 9.30 -3.43
CA LYS A 236 15.88 7.98 -4.07
C LYS A 236 15.76 8.12 -5.59
N ALA A 237 14.97 9.09 -6.06
CA ALA A 237 14.79 9.39 -7.48
C ALA A 237 16.10 9.81 -8.15
N THR A 238 16.98 10.52 -7.45
CA THR A 238 18.33 10.85 -7.93
C THR A 238 19.19 9.60 -8.09
N LEU A 239 19.21 8.71 -7.09
CA LEU A 239 20.00 7.47 -7.12
C LEU A 239 19.62 6.55 -8.29
N ILE A 240 18.33 6.45 -8.61
CA ILE A 240 17.83 5.64 -9.73
C ILE A 240 17.80 6.42 -11.06
N GLY A 241 18.34 7.64 -11.11
CA GLY A 241 18.53 8.40 -12.34
C GLY A 241 17.27 9.05 -12.93
N LEU A 242 16.22 9.30 -12.13
CA LEU A 242 15.01 10.03 -12.57
C LEU A 242 15.18 11.56 -12.51
N VAL A 243 16.15 12.05 -11.73
CA VAL A 243 16.41 13.47 -11.47
C VAL A 243 17.89 13.77 -11.68
N ASP A 244 18.22 14.91 -12.26
CA ASP A 244 19.61 15.38 -12.37
C ASP A 244 20.09 16.02 -11.06
N GLU A 245 21.36 15.83 -10.69
CA GLU A 245 21.96 16.38 -9.46
C GLU A 245 21.76 17.91 -9.33
N SER A 246 21.82 18.63 -10.45
CA SER A 246 21.63 20.08 -10.50
C SER A 246 20.22 20.56 -10.07
N GLN A 247 19.24 19.66 -10.06
CA GLN A 247 17.85 19.97 -9.71
C GLN A 247 17.51 19.60 -8.27
N VAL A 248 18.31 18.75 -7.62
CA VAL A 248 18.01 18.12 -6.32
C VAL A 248 17.63 19.14 -5.26
N GLN A 249 18.41 20.20 -5.09
CA GLN A 249 18.13 21.20 -4.05
C GLN A 249 16.77 21.89 -4.23
N ARG A 250 16.39 22.19 -5.47
CA ARG A 250 15.09 22.81 -5.78
C ARG A 250 13.95 21.83 -5.53
N LEU A 251 14.16 20.56 -5.88
CA LEU A 251 13.16 19.51 -5.68
C LEU A 251 12.99 19.14 -4.21
N LEU A 252 14.05 19.15 -3.40
CA LEU A 252 13.95 18.99 -1.94
C LEU A 252 13.14 20.12 -1.31
N ASN A 253 13.30 21.36 -1.80
CA ASN A 253 12.47 22.48 -1.36
C ASN A 253 11.00 22.31 -1.75
N ALA A 254 10.72 21.73 -2.91
CA ALA A 254 9.36 21.39 -3.33
C ALA A 254 8.80 20.19 -2.56
N GLU A 255 9.62 19.18 -2.22
CA GLU A 255 9.22 17.99 -1.45
C GLU A 255 8.75 18.37 -0.04
N LYS A 256 9.31 19.42 0.56
CA LYS A 256 8.80 20.01 1.82
C LYS A 256 7.34 20.42 1.75
N ALA A 257 6.80 20.67 0.56
CA ALA A 257 5.37 20.93 0.42
C ALA A 257 4.50 19.72 0.75
N PHE A 258 5.05 18.52 0.59
CA PHE A 258 4.39 17.26 0.91
C PHE A 258 4.78 16.75 2.30
N THR A 259 6.07 16.81 2.65
CA THR A 259 6.57 16.28 3.94
C THR A 259 6.42 17.26 5.11
N GLY A 260 6.15 18.53 4.81
CA GLY A 260 6.00 19.61 5.77
C GLY A 260 7.26 20.45 5.97
N VAL A 261 7.06 21.62 6.57
CA VAL A 261 8.11 22.59 6.90
C VAL A 261 8.22 22.67 8.42
N GLU A 262 9.38 22.28 8.95
CA GLU A 262 9.65 22.38 10.39
C GLU A 262 9.72 23.86 10.82
N ASP A 263 8.93 24.22 11.82
CA ASP A 263 9.01 25.52 12.48
C ASP A 263 10.27 25.55 13.39
N PRO A 264 11.20 26.48 13.17
CA PRO A 264 12.43 26.55 13.98
C PRO A 264 12.17 26.90 15.45
N VAL A 265 11.02 27.50 15.78
CA VAL A 265 10.70 27.97 17.14
C VAL A 265 10.16 26.84 17.99
N ASN A 266 9.14 26.14 17.50
CA ASN A 266 8.43 25.13 18.30
C ASN A 266 8.56 23.69 17.76
N LYS A 267 9.25 23.50 16.63
CA LYS A 267 9.49 22.19 15.99
C LYS A 267 8.24 21.53 15.43
N ASP A 268 7.15 22.29 15.27
CA ASP A 268 5.95 21.81 14.63
C ASP A 268 6.19 21.61 13.13
N ASN A 269 5.58 20.55 12.58
CA ASN A 269 5.64 20.30 11.15
C ASN A 269 4.45 21.00 10.46
N LEU A 270 4.74 22.09 9.78
CA LEU A 270 3.74 22.99 9.18
C LEU A 270 3.40 22.56 7.75
N SER A 271 2.12 22.69 7.39
CA SER A 271 1.71 22.65 5.99
C SER A 271 2.28 23.84 5.20
N VAL A 272 2.25 23.76 3.88
CA VAL A 272 2.75 24.84 3.00
C VAL A 272 2.08 26.17 3.30
N GLY A 273 0.75 26.17 3.47
CA GLY A 273 -0.01 27.39 3.71
C GLY A 273 0.34 28.02 5.06
N GLU A 274 0.52 27.22 6.11
CA GLU A 274 0.96 27.69 7.43
C GLU A 274 2.40 28.24 7.38
N ALA A 275 3.28 27.56 6.64
CA ALA A 275 4.66 28.00 6.46
C ALA A 275 4.72 29.37 5.75
N VAL A 276 3.86 29.63 4.76
CA VAL A 276 3.75 30.95 4.12
C VAL A 276 3.25 32.00 5.11
N GLN A 277 2.19 31.70 5.86
CA GLN A 277 1.61 32.62 6.83
C GLN A 277 2.62 33.02 7.92
N LYS A 278 3.51 32.11 8.32
CA LYS A 278 4.61 32.36 9.27
C LYS A 278 5.89 32.91 8.64
N GLY A 279 5.96 33.02 7.30
CA GLY A 279 7.12 33.55 6.58
C GLY A 279 8.28 32.56 6.40
N TRP A 280 8.07 31.27 6.63
CA TRP A 280 9.06 30.21 6.44
C TRP A 280 9.20 29.76 4.98
N MET A 281 8.24 30.11 4.12
CA MET A 281 8.30 29.82 2.68
C MET A 281 7.86 31.03 1.84
N PRO A 282 8.57 31.37 0.75
CA PRO A 282 8.15 32.42 -0.16
C PRO A 282 6.79 32.13 -0.80
N LYS A 283 5.85 33.07 -0.66
CA LYS A 283 4.46 32.95 -1.13
C LYS A 283 4.36 32.51 -2.60
N ASP A 284 5.10 33.16 -3.49
CA ASP A 284 5.03 32.86 -4.94
C ASP A 284 5.37 31.41 -5.28
N THR A 285 6.28 30.80 -4.53
CA THR A 285 6.67 29.39 -4.76
C THR A 285 5.70 28.43 -4.11
N ALA A 286 5.25 28.76 -2.90
CA ALA A 286 4.28 27.97 -2.17
C ALA A 286 2.93 27.85 -2.90
N ILE A 287 2.44 28.93 -3.52
CA ILE A 287 1.20 28.91 -4.29
C ILE A 287 1.26 27.87 -5.39
N ARG A 288 2.34 27.81 -6.17
CA ARG A 288 2.49 26.81 -7.25
C ARG A 288 2.43 25.37 -6.72
N PHE A 289 3.00 25.12 -5.54
CA PHE A 289 2.92 23.80 -4.91
C PHE A 289 1.51 23.48 -4.44
N MET A 290 0.83 24.45 -3.81
CA MET A 290 -0.57 24.31 -3.39
C MET A 290 -1.53 24.18 -4.57
N GLU A 291 -1.28 24.86 -5.69
CA GLU A 291 -2.02 24.69 -6.95
C GLU A 291 -1.92 23.24 -7.44
N ALA A 292 -0.70 22.69 -7.50
CA ALA A 292 -0.50 21.29 -7.90
C ALA A 292 -1.19 20.30 -6.94
N GLN A 293 -1.13 20.55 -5.62
CA GLN A 293 -1.85 19.74 -4.63
C GLN A 293 -3.37 19.84 -4.81
N HIS A 294 -3.90 21.07 -4.89
CA HIS A 294 -5.32 21.35 -5.07
C HIS A 294 -5.89 20.63 -6.31
N LEU A 295 -5.22 20.77 -7.45
CA LEU A 295 -5.61 20.14 -8.72
C LEU A 295 -5.47 18.62 -8.73
N THR A 296 -4.70 18.05 -7.79
CA THR A 296 -4.52 16.58 -7.64
C THR A 296 -5.32 15.98 -6.49
N GLY A 297 -6.37 16.68 -6.02
CA GLY A 297 -7.28 16.19 -4.99
C GLY A 297 -7.11 16.86 -3.63
N GLY A 298 -6.69 18.13 -3.57
CA GLY A 298 -6.67 18.90 -2.32
C GLY A 298 -5.29 19.05 -1.67
N LEU A 299 -5.23 19.94 -0.69
CA LEU A 299 -4.00 20.35 -0.01
C LEU A 299 -3.50 19.25 0.91
N VAL A 300 -2.19 19.15 1.09
CA VAL A 300 -1.59 18.09 1.90
C VAL A 300 -1.44 18.56 3.34
N ASP A 301 -1.96 17.78 4.28
CA ASP A 301 -1.60 17.87 5.69
C ASP A 301 -0.39 16.96 5.95
N PRO A 302 0.80 17.53 6.25
CA PRO A 302 2.02 16.75 6.42
C PRO A 302 2.03 15.88 7.68
N ASN A 303 1.19 16.17 8.68
CA ASN A 303 1.14 15.39 9.92
C ASN A 303 0.35 14.09 9.74
N SER A 304 -0.78 14.16 9.03
CA SER A 304 -1.60 12.97 8.75
C SER A 304 -1.26 12.28 7.42
N GLY A 305 -0.52 12.96 6.52
CA GLY A 305 -0.26 12.53 5.15
C GLY A 305 -1.52 12.50 4.28
N ARG A 306 -2.63 13.09 4.75
CA ARG A 306 -3.91 13.08 4.05
C ARG A 306 -4.10 14.36 3.24
N ARG A 307 -4.96 14.25 2.23
CA ARG A 307 -5.44 15.43 1.50
C ARG A 307 -6.65 16.04 2.21
N VAL A 308 -6.66 17.36 2.24
CA VAL A 308 -7.66 18.21 2.89
C VAL A 308 -8.32 19.07 1.81
N SER A 309 -9.65 19.15 1.84
CA SER A 309 -10.38 19.99 0.90
C SER A 309 -10.04 21.46 1.12
N ILE A 310 -10.23 22.31 0.11
CA ILE A 310 -9.90 23.73 0.24
C ILE A 310 -10.75 24.43 1.31
N LEU A 311 -11.99 23.97 1.52
CA LEU A 311 -12.92 24.48 2.54
C LEU A 311 -12.51 24.03 3.95
N ASP A 312 -12.06 22.79 4.10
CA ASP A 312 -11.55 22.30 5.39
C ASP A 312 -10.21 22.97 5.73
N ALA A 313 -9.37 23.24 4.72
CA ALA A 313 -8.09 23.91 4.90
C ALA A 313 -8.24 25.36 5.38
N ILE A 314 -9.23 26.11 4.88
CA ILE A 314 -9.54 27.46 5.41
C ILE A 314 -10.16 27.37 6.82
N GLY A 315 -11.03 26.39 7.07
CA GLY A 315 -11.66 26.18 8.38
C GLY A 315 -10.67 25.81 9.49
N SER A 316 -9.65 25.01 9.15
CA SER A 316 -8.55 24.61 10.03
C SER A 316 -7.38 25.61 10.07
N LYS A 317 -7.48 26.74 9.34
CA LYS A 317 -6.43 27.77 9.23
C LYS A 317 -5.12 27.30 8.58
N MET A 318 -5.13 26.18 7.87
CA MET A 318 -4.00 25.74 7.04
C MET A 318 -3.67 26.77 5.95
N ILE A 319 -4.69 27.47 5.44
CA ILE A 319 -4.55 28.58 4.49
C ILE A 319 -5.37 29.79 4.98
N ASP A 320 -5.03 30.98 4.46
CA ASP A 320 -5.80 32.21 4.69
C ASP A 320 -6.73 32.53 3.50
N ASN A 321 -7.57 33.56 3.65
CA ASN A 321 -8.48 34.00 2.57
C ASN A 321 -7.73 34.49 1.33
N THR A 322 -6.49 34.95 1.48
CA THR A 322 -5.67 35.41 0.35
C THR A 322 -5.26 34.25 -0.54
N ILE A 323 -4.70 33.20 0.06
CA ILE A 323 -4.30 31.96 -0.61
C ILE A 323 -5.54 31.26 -1.19
N LEU A 324 -6.65 31.22 -0.44
CA LEU A 324 -7.92 30.66 -0.93
C LEU A 324 -8.35 31.29 -2.26
N ARG A 325 -8.35 32.62 -2.35
CA ARG A 325 -8.74 33.34 -3.57
C ARG A 325 -7.80 33.06 -4.74
N GLU A 326 -6.51 32.97 -4.49
CA GLU A 326 -5.50 32.67 -5.51
C GLU A 326 -5.65 31.23 -6.04
N LEU A 327 -5.92 30.26 -5.15
CA LEU A 327 -6.16 28.87 -5.54
C LEU A 327 -7.50 28.67 -6.27
N GLN A 328 -8.54 29.43 -5.94
CA GLN A 328 -9.85 29.33 -6.60
C GLN A 328 -9.92 30.05 -7.95
N ASN A 329 -9.15 31.13 -8.14
CA ASN A 329 -9.23 31.92 -9.35
C ASN A 329 -8.15 31.49 -10.36
N GLU A 330 -8.54 30.59 -11.25
CA GLU A 330 -7.67 30.04 -12.30
C GLU A 330 -7.04 31.09 -13.22
N SER A 331 -7.65 32.28 -13.36
CA SER A 331 -7.09 33.38 -14.15
C SER A 331 -5.81 33.96 -13.53
N LEU A 332 -5.58 33.73 -12.23
CA LEU A 332 -4.39 34.14 -11.49
C LEU A 332 -3.26 33.11 -11.56
N TYR A 333 -3.52 31.89 -12.03
CA TYR A 333 -2.50 30.84 -12.10
C TYR A 333 -1.35 31.27 -13.01
N VAL A 334 -0.14 31.07 -12.50
CA VAL A 334 1.08 31.48 -13.19
C VAL A 334 1.27 30.64 -14.45
N LYS A 335 1.56 31.30 -15.57
CA LYS A 335 1.85 30.66 -16.86
C LYS A 335 3.37 30.44 -17.05
N ASP A 336 3.95 29.53 -16.28
CA ASP A 336 5.40 29.26 -16.28
C ASP A 336 5.83 27.98 -17.02
N ILE A 337 4.88 27.22 -17.57
CA ILE A 337 5.13 26.06 -18.41
C ILE A 337 5.08 26.47 -19.89
N THR A 338 6.02 25.99 -20.69
CA THR A 338 5.96 26.12 -22.15
C THR A 338 5.29 24.88 -22.73
N ASP A 339 4.20 25.04 -23.47
CA ASP A 339 3.56 23.93 -24.17
C ASP A 339 4.55 23.29 -25.16
N PRO A 340 4.84 21.97 -25.07
CA PRO A 340 5.82 21.33 -25.95
C PRO A 340 5.42 21.31 -27.43
N ILE A 341 4.13 21.45 -27.75
CA ILE A 341 3.58 21.47 -29.11
C ILE A 341 3.39 22.90 -29.59
N THR A 342 2.59 23.71 -28.88
CA THR A 342 2.23 25.06 -29.36
C THR A 342 3.28 26.12 -29.04
N LYS A 343 4.21 25.83 -28.13
CA LYS A 343 5.23 26.75 -27.60
C LYS A 343 4.67 27.95 -26.82
N GLU A 344 3.37 27.97 -26.56
CA GLU A 344 2.73 29.01 -25.74
C GLU A 344 3.03 28.82 -24.25
N LYS A 345 3.02 29.93 -23.50
CA LYS A 345 3.10 29.89 -22.05
C LYS A 345 1.74 29.55 -21.44
N ILE A 346 1.69 28.48 -20.66
CA ILE A 346 0.48 27.94 -20.03
C ILE A 346 0.71 27.70 -18.54
N ASN A 347 -0.39 27.59 -17.79
CA ASN A 347 -0.37 27.22 -16.39
C ASN A 347 -0.45 25.70 -16.19
N TYR A 348 -0.24 25.23 -14.97
CA TYR A 348 -0.21 23.80 -14.65
C TYR A 348 -1.57 23.11 -14.90
N LYS A 349 -2.69 23.79 -14.60
CA LYS A 349 -4.03 23.26 -14.89
C LYS A 349 -4.22 22.99 -16.39
N GLN A 350 -3.89 23.97 -17.22
CA GLN A 350 -3.96 23.85 -18.68
C GLN A 350 -3.05 22.72 -19.20
N ALA A 351 -1.87 22.53 -18.60
CA ALA A 351 -0.99 21.42 -18.92
C ALA A 351 -1.61 20.06 -18.54
N GLN A 352 -2.27 19.96 -17.37
CA GLN A 352 -2.99 18.76 -16.95
C GLN A 352 -4.17 18.42 -17.88
N GLU A 353 -4.97 19.42 -18.27
CA GLU A 353 -6.10 19.23 -19.19
C GLU A 353 -5.67 18.74 -20.58
N ARG A 354 -4.42 19.04 -20.98
CA ARG A 354 -3.82 18.58 -22.24
C ARG A 354 -3.19 17.20 -22.14
N CYS A 355 -3.05 16.64 -20.94
CA CYS A 355 -2.45 15.33 -20.76
C CYS A 355 -3.27 14.23 -21.42
N LYS A 356 -2.55 13.21 -21.89
CA LYS A 356 -3.11 11.95 -22.36
C LYS A 356 -2.63 10.83 -21.46
N ASN A 357 -3.46 9.84 -21.21
CA ASN A 357 -3.03 8.70 -20.40
C ASN A 357 -2.08 7.82 -21.22
N ASP A 358 -0.96 7.44 -20.60
CA ASP A 358 -0.06 6.43 -21.15
C ASP A 358 -0.84 5.12 -21.37
N PRO A 359 -0.84 4.54 -22.59
CA PRO A 359 -1.57 3.31 -22.87
C PRO A 359 -1.13 2.13 -21.99
N VAL A 360 0.09 2.12 -21.47
CA VAL A 360 0.60 1.03 -20.62
C VAL A 360 0.37 1.31 -19.15
N SER A 361 0.86 2.44 -18.64
CA SER A 361 0.77 2.74 -17.21
C SER A 361 -0.56 3.35 -16.78
N GLY A 362 -1.31 3.98 -17.69
CA GLY A 362 -2.49 4.79 -17.38
C GLY A 362 -2.19 6.14 -16.74
N LEU A 363 -0.91 6.50 -16.56
CA LEU A 363 -0.49 7.76 -15.95
C LEU A 363 -0.67 8.93 -16.92
N PRO A 364 -0.99 10.15 -16.43
CA PRO A 364 -1.18 11.32 -17.28
C PRO A 364 0.16 11.84 -17.82
N MET A 365 0.29 11.91 -19.14
CA MET A 365 1.48 12.34 -19.86
C MET A 365 1.21 13.60 -20.67
N LEU A 366 2.08 14.61 -20.55
CA LEU A 366 1.98 15.81 -21.37
C LEU A 366 2.45 15.50 -22.80
N PRO A 367 1.65 15.77 -23.84
CA PRO A 367 2.05 15.50 -25.21
C PRO A 367 3.19 16.43 -25.66
N ALA A 368 4.16 15.88 -26.38
CA ALA A 368 5.20 16.62 -27.06
C ALA A 368 5.39 16.08 -28.48
N SER A 369 5.85 16.94 -29.38
CA SER A 369 6.28 16.53 -30.71
C SER A 369 7.75 16.88 -30.88
N SER A 370 8.56 15.90 -31.27
CA SER A 370 9.89 16.20 -31.79
C SER A 370 9.70 16.95 -33.11
N SER A 371 9.79 18.28 -33.10
CA SER A 371 9.91 19.01 -34.35
C SER A 371 11.16 18.50 -35.06
N SER A 372 10.97 17.78 -36.16
CA SER A 372 12.03 17.51 -37.13
C SER A 372 12.51 18.88 -37.59
N ASN A 373 13.59 19.37 -36.99
CA ASN A 373 14.22 20.59 -37.45
C ASN A 373 14.75 20.27 -38.85
N SER A 374 14.00 20.73 -39.85
CA SER A 374 14.47 21.15 -41.17
C SER A 374 15.75 20.46 -41.65
N PHE A 375 15.61 19.46 -42.52
CA PHE A 375 16.57 19.27 -43.59
C PHE A 375 16.58 20.55 -44.43
N ALA A 376 17.37 21.54 -44.01
CA ALA A 376 17.84 22.57 -44.90
C ALA A 376 18.73 21.84 -45.92
N ARG A 377 18.13 21.53 -47.07
CA ARG A 377 18.86 21.29 -48.31
C ARG A 377 19.64 22.58 -48.57
N PHE A 378 20.96 22.51 -48.42
CA PHE A 378 21.88 23.40 -49.11
C PHE A 378 22.31 22.72 -50.40
#